data_AF-A0A933I8F7-F1
#
_entry.id   AF-A0A933I8F7-F1
#
_cell.length_a   1.000
_cell.length_b   1.000
_cell.length_c   1.000
_cell.angle_alpha   90.00
_cell.angle_beta   90.00
_cell.angle_gamma   90.00
#
_symmetry.space_group_name_H-M   'P 1'
#
loop_
_entity.id
_entity.type
_entity.pdbx_description
1 polymer ?
#
loop_
_entity_poly.entity_id
_entity_poly.type
_entity_poly.pdbx_seq_one_letter_code
_entity_poly.pdbx_strand_id
1 'polypeptide(L)' 'MTDVTRAHYTTQTVDTMKEFSQAVTPYVLASAAVGVSGIKRIVLQSLVRLSGRDIRMFDDREQALDWLAGQ' A
#
# COMPACT_ATOMS: atom_id res chain seq x y z
N MET A 1 -1.38 7.65 2.97
CA MET A 1 -0.07 6.97 3.07
C MET A 1 -0.19 5.79 4.03
N THR A 2 0.46 4.66 3.74
CA THR A 2 0.51 3.46 4.59
C THR A 2 1.96 3.11 4.93
N ASP A 3 2.33 3.10 6.21
CA ASP A 3 3.67 2.67 6.65
C ASP A 3 3.62 1.24 7.19
N VAL A 4 4.41 0.35 6.61
CA VAL A 4 4.43 -1.08 6.95
C VAL A 4 5.79 -1.54 7.49
N THR A 5 6.69 -0.63 7.86
CA THR A 5 8.08 -0.92 8.27
C THR A 5 8.15 -1.99 9.37
N ARG A 6 7.32 -1.85 10.41
CA ARG A 6 7.23 -2.80 11.54
C ARG A 6 5.98 -3.70 11.50
N ALA A 7 5.33 -3.79 10.35
CA ALA A 7 4.16 -4.66 10.19
C ALA A 7 4.58 -6.14 10.09
N HIS A 8 3.82 -6.99 10.76
CA HIS A 8 3.87 -8.45 10.62
C HIS A 8 2.63 -8.91 9.86
N TYR A 9 2.82 -9.82 8.90
CA TYR A 9 1.75 -10.31 8.05
C TYR A 9 1.43 -11.77 8.36
N THR A 10 0.15 -12.03 8.58
CA THR A 10 -0.46 -13.36 8.52
C THR A 10 -1.38 -13.44 7.30
N THR A 11 -1.72 -14.65 6.86
CA THR A 11 -2.67 -14.84 5.75
C THR A 11 -3.99 -14.09 5.99
N GLN A 12 -4.50 -14.15 7.22
CA GLN A 12 -5.72 -13.43 7.62
C GLN A 12 -5.58 -11.91 7.43
N THR A 13 -4.46 -11.32 7.88
CA THR A 13 -4.26 -9.86 7.70
C THR A 13 -4.13 -9.46 6.23
N VAL A 14 -3.59 -10.33 5.39
CA VAL A 14 -3.50 -10.08 3.94
C VAL A 14 -4.89 -10.05 3.31
N ASP A 15 -5.78 -10.95 3.69
CA ASP A 15 -7.14 -11.01 3.16
C ASP A 15 -7.98 -9.80 3.60
N THR A 16 -7.90 -9.43 4.89
CA THR A 16 -8.52 -8.17 5.37
C THR A 16 -7.98 -6.95 4.63
N MET A 17 -6.68 -6.91 4.32
CA MET A 17 -6.08 -5.79 3.59
C MET A 17 -6.55 -5.73 2.12
N LYS A 18 -6.87 -6.87 1.49
CA LYS A 18 -7.49 -6.91 0.16
C LYS A 18 -8.90 -6.33 0.18
N GLU A 19 -9.74 -6.80 1.10
CA GLU A 19 -11.12 -6.32 1.26
C GLU A 19 -11.16 -4.82 1.53
N PHE A 20 -10.33 -4.35 2.46
CA PHE A 20 -10.18 -2.93 2.76
C PHE A 20 -9.74 -2.15 1.52
N SER A 21 -8.72 -2.63 0.81
CA SER A 21 -8.18 -1.91 -0.35
C SER A 21 -9.20 -1.76 -1.46
N GLN A 22 -10.02 -2.79 -1.71
CA GLN A 22 -11.12 -2.76 -2.69
C GLN A 22 -12.24 -1.81 -2.27
N ALA A 23 -12.66 -1.87 -1.01
CA ALA A 23 -13.75 -1.05 -0.49
C ALA A 23 -13.44 0.45 -0.58
N VAL A 24 -12.18 0.84 -0.36
CA VAL A 24 -11.77 2.24 -0.39
C VAL A 24 -11.28 2.73 -1.76
N THR A 25 -11.03 1.83 -2.72
CA THR A 25 -10.56 2.18 -4.08
C THR A 25 -11.27 3.38 -4.70
N PRO A 26 -12.62 3.44 -4.78
CA PRO A 26 -13.29 4.51 -5.50
C PRO A 26 -13.14 5.90 -4.83
N TYR A 27 -12.65 5.95 -3.59
CA TYR A 27 -12.53 7.19 -2.81
C TYR A 27 -11.08 7.67 -2.67
N VAL A 28 -10.10 6.94 -3.20
CA VAL A 28 -8.68 7.28 -3.03
C VAL A 28 -8.05 7.65 -4.37
N LEU A 29 -7.63 8.92 -4.47
CA LEU A 29 -6.95 9.48 -5.64
C LEU A 29 -5.57 8.85 -5.87
N ALA A 30 -4.76 8.76 -4.82
CA ALA A 30 -3.41 8.23 -4.88
C ALA A 30 -2.98 7.57 -3.57
N SER A 31 -2.05 6.62 -3.68
CA SER A 31 -1.55 5.85 -2.53
C SER A 31 -0.03 5.74 -2.53
N ALA A 32 0.56 5.96 -1.36
CA ALA A 32 1.97 5.69 -1.12
C ALA A 32 2.15 4.71 0.04
N ALA A 33 3.11 3.80 -0.09
CA ALA A 33 3.47 2.80 0.91
C ALA A 33 4.97 2.87 1.23
N VAL A 34 5.32 2.80 2.52
CA VAL A 34 6.71 2.85 3.01
C VAL A 34 7.05 1.59 3.80
N GLY A 35 8.31 1.16 3.77
CA GLY A 35 8.78 -0.01 4.54
C GLY A 35 8.41 -1.34 3.90
N VAL A 36 8.15 -1.34 2.59
CA VAL A 36 7.73 -2.51 1.82
C VAL A 36 8.95 -3.30 1.37
N SER A 37 9.26 -4.39 2.07
CA SER A 37 10.38 -5.28 1.74
C SER A 37 10.00 -6.76 1.78
N GLY A 38 10.77 -7.59 1.07
CA GLY A 38 10.58 -9.05 1.03
C GLY A 38 9.15 -9.46 0.65
N ILE A 39 8.53 -10.29 1.49
CA ILE A 39 7.16 -10.80 1.26
C ILE A 39 6.10 -9.68 1.19
N LYS A 40 6.33 -8.54 1.85
CA LYS A 40 5.41 -7.39 1.84
C LYS A 40 5.24 -6.83 0.43
N ARG A 41 6.30 -6.89 -0.39
CA ARG A 41 6.27 -6.44 -1.79
C ARG A 41 5.34 -7.31 -2.64
N ILE A 42 5.34 -8.62 -2.41
CA ILE A 42 4.47 -9.56 -3.12
C ILE A 42 3.01 -9.29 -2.77
N VAL A 43 2.70 -9.16 -1.47
CA VAL A 43 1.36 -8.81 -1.00
C VAL A 43 0.88 -7.49 -1.61
N LEU A 44 1.72 -6.45 -1.59
CA LEU A 44 1.34 -5.14 -2.11
C LEU A 44 1.15 -5.15 -3.63
N GLN A 45 1.97 -5.87 -4.39
CA GLN A 45 1.78 -6.04 -5.83
C GLN A 45 0.45 -6.75 -6.15
N SER A 46 0.06 -7.74 -5.34
CA SER A 46 -1.27 -8.35 -5.48
C SER A 46 -2.38 -7.34 -5.22
N LEU A 47 -2.23 -6.47 -4.23
CA LEU A 47 -3.21 -5.42 -3.93
C LEU A 47 -3.32 -4.39 -5.06
N VAL A 48 -2.21 -3.94 -5.63
CA VAL A 48 -2.20 -3.05 -6.81
C VAL A 48 -2.99 -3.67 -7.96
N ARG A 49 -2.71 -4.95 -8.28
CA ARG A 49 -3.42 -5.66 -9.36
C ARG A 49 -4.91 -5.85 -9.08
N LEU A 50 -5.28 -6.20 -7.85
CA LEU A 50 -6.68 -6.48 -7.48
C LEU A 50 -7.52 -5.22 -7.32
N SER A 51 -6.92 -4.14 -6.84
CA SER A 51 -7.63 -2.87 -6.62
C SER A 51 -7.60 -1.96 -7.86
N GLY A 52 -6.70 -2.19 -8.80
CA GLY A 52 -6.48 -1.31 -9.96
C GLY A 52 -5.84 0.03 -9.60
N ARG A 53 -5.40 0.22 -8.34
CA ARG A 53 -4.85 1.47 -7.83
C ARG A 53 -3.37 1.59 -8.11
N ASP A 54 -2.92 2.80 -8.40
CA ASP A 54 -1.49 3.14 -8.36
C ASP A 54 -1.07 3.33 -6.89
N ILE A 55 -0.43 2.29 -6.32
CA ILE A 55 0.19 2.34 -5.00
C ILE A 55 1.71 2.39 -5.19
N ARG A 56 2.28 3.58 -5.07
CA ARG A 56 3.74 3.77 -5.14
C ARG A 56 4.41 3.34 -3.85
N MET A 57 5.56 2.68 -3.99
CA MET A 57 6.41 2.26 -2.88
C MET A 57 7.58 3.23 -2.75
N PHE A 58 7.89 3.62 -1.52
CA PHE A 58 9.04 4.46 -1.18
C PHE A 58 9.81 3.82 -0.02
N ASP A 59 11.12 4.05 0.00
CA ASP A 59 11.97 3.63 1.12
C ASP A 59 11.93 4.65 2.26
N ASP A 60 11.64 5.91 1.92
CA ASP A 60 11.61 7.03 2.85
C ASP A 60 10.20 7.66 2.96
N ARG A 61 9.88 8.10 4.17
CA ARG A 61 8.57 8.67 4.49
C ARG A 61 8.39 10.08 3.91
N GLU A 62 9.44 10.89 3.92
CA GLU A 62 9.39 12.26 3.41
C GLU A 62 9.12 12.25 1.91
N GLN A 63 9.86 11.41 1.16
CA GLN A 63 9.63 11.22 -0.27
C GLN A 63 8.20 10.76 -0.62
N ALA A 64 7.63 9.88 0.21
CA ALA A 64 6.25 9.42 0.02
C ALA A 64 5.22 10.54 0.22
N LEU A 65 5.45 11.41 1.21
CA LEU A 65 4.55 12.53 1.49
C LEU A 65 4.67 13.63 0.44
N ASP A 66 5.89 13.97 0.02
CA ASP A 66 6.13 14.93 -1.06
C ASP A 66 5.46 14.50 -2.35
N TRP A 67 5.55 13.22 -2.70
CA TRP A 67 4.87 12.69 -3.87
C TRP A 67 3.34 12.80 -3.74
N LEU A 68 2.77 12.43 -2.59
CA LEU A 68 1.33 12.50 -2.33
C LEU A 68 0.79 13.93 -2.37
N ALA A 69 1.57 14.91 -1.90
CA ALA A 69 1.17 16.32 -1.94
C ALA A 69 1.03 16.87 -3.37
N GLY A 70 1.67 16.22 -4.35
CA GLY A 70 1.58 16.58 -5.77
C GLY A 70 0.57 15.75 -6.59
N GLN A 71 -0.31 14.97 -5.95
CA GLN A 71 -1.32 14.14 -6.63
C GLN A 71 -2.67 14.85 -6.77
#